data_AF-A0A0U1L1I5-F1
#
_entry.id   AF-A0A0U1L1I5-F1
#
_cell.length_a   1.000
_cell.length_b   1.000
_cell.length_c   1.000
_cell.angle_alpha   90.00
_cell.angle_beta   90.00
_cell.angle_gamma   90.00
#
_symmetry.space_group_name_H-M   'P 1'
#
loop_
_entity.id
_entity.type
_entity.pdbx_description
1 polymer ?
#
loop_
_entity_poly.entity_id
_entity_poly.type
_entity_poly.pdbx_seq_one_letter_code
_entity_poly.pdbx_strand_id
1 'polypeptide(L)' 'MEIEGCDSIVTGMEKTLIEKLTVRIREELVVKGITDFKIADGNFYFANAAEKTRANVIIRDYLTDLLDNDAESLM' A
#
# COMPACT_ATOMS: atom_id res chain seq x y z
N MET A 1 -2.93 -42.15 -13.42
CA MET A 1 -4.17 -41.67 -12.77
C MET A 1 -4.00 -42.13 -11.34
N GLU A 2 -3.73 -41.28 -10.36
CA GLU A 2 -4.31 -39.97 -10.06
C GLU A 2 -3.24 -38.88 -9.85
N ILE A 3 -3.64 -37.63 -10.08
CA ILE A 3 -2.88 -36.42 -9.76
C ILE A 3 -3.19 -36.13 -8.29
N GLU A 4 -2.25 -36.40 -7.38
CA GLU A 4 -2.34 -35.83 -6.03
C GLU A 4 -1.88 -34.38 -6.11
N GLY A 5 -2.84 -33.50 -5.84
CA GLY A 5 -2.72 -32.07 -5.99
C GLY A 5 -1.50 -31.52 -5.27
N CYS A 6 -0.79 -30.62 -5.96
CA CYS A 6 -0.02 -29.59 -5.29
C CYS A 6 -0.98 -28.75 -4.46
N ASP A 7 -1.23 -29.19 -3.23
CA ASP A 7 -1.79 -28.37 -2.18
C ASP A 7 -0.75 -27.27 -1.94
N SER A 8 -0.92 -26.19 -2.70
CA SER A 8 -0.11 -25.00 -2.57
C SER A 8 -0.49 -24.39 -1.24
N ILE A 9 0.26 -24.76 -0.19
CA ILE A 9 0.30 -24.07 1.09
C ILE A 9 0.83 -22.65 0.81
N VAL A 10 -0.05 -21.76 0.34
CA VAL A 10 0.16 -20.32 0.33
C VAL A 10 -0.43 -19.76 1.61
N THR A 11 0.04 -20.27 2.75
CA THR A 11 -0.26 -19.73 4.07
C THR A 11 1.07 -19.36 4.73
N GLY A 12 1.42 -18.06 4.66
CA GLY A 12 2.46 -17.50 5.53
C GLY A 12 3.66 -16.86 4.84
N MET A 13 3.50 -16.06 3.78
CA MET A 13 4.44 -14.95 3.59
C MET A 13 3.97 -13.82 4.47
N GLU A 14 4.60 -13.64 5.64
CA GLU A 14 4.46 -12.40 6.40
C GLU A 14 4.78 -11.25 5.45
N LYS A 15 3.77 -10.41 5.16
CA LYS A 15 4.00 -9.19 4.37
C LYS A 15 5.01 -8.35 5.11
N THR A 16 6.04 -7.92 4.39
CA THR A 16 7.03 -6.98 4.91
C THR A 16 6.32 -5.70 5.36
N LEU A 17 6.93 -4.96 6.30
CA LEU A 17 6.40 -3.66 6.73
C LEU A 17 6.19 -2.70 5.57
N ILE A 18 7.06 -2.76 4.55
CA ILE A 18 6.96 -1.94 3.33
C ILE A 18 5.71 -2.32 2.53
N GLU A 19 5.41 -3.61 2.38
CA GLU A 19 4.20 -4.06 1.69
C GLU A 19 2.92 -3.67 2.43
N LYS A 20 2.90 -3.82 3.77
CA LYS A 20 1.78 -3.36 4.61
C LYS A 20 1.58 -1.85 4.45
N LEU A 21 2.65 -1.06 4.56
CA LEU A 21 2.61 0.39 4.39
C LEU A 21 2.13 0.80 3.00
N THR A 22 2.62 0.13 1.95
CA THR A 22 2.22 0.41 0.56
C THR A 22 0.72 0.17 0.35
N VAL A 23 0.16 -0.88 0.96
CA VAL A 23 -1.28 -1.16 0.91
C VAL A 23 -2.07 -0.07 1.63
N ARG A 24 -1.66 0.33 2.83
CA ARG A 24 -2.35 1.40 3.58
C ARG A 24 -2.32 2.75 2.87
N ILE A 25 -1.17 3.11 2.31
CA ILE A 25 -1.05 4.34 1.52
C ILE A 25 -1.99 4.30 0.31
N ARG A 26 -2.09 3.15 -0.38
CA ARG A 26 -3.05 2.98 -1.49
C ARG A 26 -4.49 3.22 -1.01
N GLU A 27 -4.88 2.65 0.12
CA GLU A 27 -6.22 2.82 0.71
C GLU A 27 -6.51 4.30 1.00
N GLU A 28 -5.58 5.00 1.66
CA GLU A 28 -5.71 6.43 1.96
C GLU A 28 -5.85 7.29 0.71
N LEU A 29 -5.04 7.04 -0.32
CA LEU A 29 -5.14 7.76 -1.59
C LEU A 29 -6.53 7.60 -2.22
N VAL A 30 -7.07 6.37 -2.23
CA VAL A 30 -8.40 6.09 -2.78
C VAL A 30 -9.50 6.76 -1.97
N VAL A 31 -9.46 6.67 -0.63
CA VAL A 31 -10.46 7.31 0.26
C VAL A 31 -10.46 8.84 0.09
N LYS A 32 -9.30 9.44 -0.19
CA LYS A 32 -9.16 10.88 -0.45
C LYS A 32 -9.42 11.27 -1.92
N GLY A 33 -9.84 10.34 -2.76
CA GLY A 33 -10.27 10.58 -4.14
C GLY A 33 -9.15 10.65 -5.18
N ILE A 34 -7.98 10.09 -4.88
CA ILE A 34 -6.93 9.85 -5.87
C ILE A 34 -7.11 8.44 -6.40
N THR A 35 -7.60 8.30 -7.64
CA THR A 35 -7.89 6.99 -8.25
C THR A 35 -7.05 6.70 -9.48
N ASP A 36 -6.45 7.72 -10.10
CA ASP A 36 -5.64 7.56 -11.31
C ASP A 36 -4.13 7.49 -10.98
N PHE A 37 -3.74 6.34 -10.42
CA PHE A 37 -2.35 6.05 -10.10
C PHE A 37 -2.04 4.55 -10.21
N LYS A 38 -0.76 4.26 -10.39
CA LYS A 38 -0.20 2.90 -10.43
C LYS A 38 0.90 2.77 -9.39
N ILE A 39 0.98 1.60 -8.75
CA ILE A 39 2.13 1.24 -7.92
C ILE A 39 2.87 0.09 -8.62
N ALA A 40 4.17 0.27 -8.82
CA ALA A 40 5.05 -0.77 -9.36
C ALA A 40 6.43 -0.65 -8.71
N ASP A 41 7.02 -1.78 -8.32
CA ASP A 41 8.36 -1.85 -7.73
C ASP A 41 8.56 -0.91 -6.53
N GLY A 42 7.53 -0.75 -5.69
CA GLY A 42 7.54 0.15 -4.53
C GLY A 42 7.40 1.65 -4.87
N ASN A 43 7.25 2.00 -6.14
CA ASN A 43 7.11 3.38 -6.61
C ASN A 43 5.66 3.72 -6.99
N PHE A 44 5.28 4.97 -6.77
CA PHE A 44 3.97 5.52 -7.12
C PHE A 44 4.07 6.37 -8.39
N TYR A 45 3.25 6.03 -9.38
CA TYR A 45 3.15 6.71 -10.67
C TYR A 45 1.75 7.32 -10.78
N PHE A 46 1.68 8.64 -11.00
CA PHE A 46 0.44 9.40 -11.08
C PHE A 46 0.22 9.92 -12.51
N ALA A 47 -1.03 10.01 -12.95
CA ALA A 47 -1.36 10.42 -14.31
C ALA A 47 -0.95 11.87 -14.64
N ASN A 48 -0.94 12.75 -13.63
CA ASN A 48 -0.56 14.15 -13.81
C ASN A 48 0.10 14.74 -12.55
N ALA A 49 0.72 15.92 -12.72
CA ALA A 49 1.46 16.61 -11.66
C ALA A 49 0.55 17.12 -10.53
N ALA A 50 -0.72 17.45 -10.82
CA ALA A 50 -1.67 17.91 -9.81
C ALA A 50 -2.07 16.78 -8.86
N GLU A 51 -2.36 15.59 -9.39
CA GLU A 51 -2.61 14.38 -8.60
C GLU A 51 -1.39 13.94 -7.83
N LYS A 52 -0.18 13.97 -8.42
CA LYS A 52 1.07 13.72 -7.70
C LYS A 52 1.22 14.66 -6.50
N THR A 53 0.95 15.95 -6.68
CA THR A 53 1.09 16.95 -5.61
C THR A 53 0.09 16.68 -4.48
N ARG A 54 -1.18 16.41 -4.82
CA ARG A 54 -2.21 16.06 -3.84
C ARG A 54 -1.89 14.76 -3.11
N ALA A 55 -1.47 13.73 -3.83
CA ALA A 55 -1.07 12.45 -3.27
C ALA A 55 0.11 12.58 -2.31
N ASN A 56 1.12 13.38 -2.66
CA ASN A 56 2.26 13.63 -1.77
C ASN A 56 1.85 14.26 -0.44
N VAL A 57 0.88 15.18 -0.45
CA VAL A 57 0.32 15.77 0.77
C VAL A 57 -0.36 14.70 1.63
N ILE A 58 -1.23 13.89 1.03
CA ILE A 58 -1.94 12.80 1.72
C ILE A 58 -0.96 11.79 2.33
N ILE A 59 0.05 11.36 1.55
CA ILE A 59 1.07 10.41 1.99
C ILE A 59 1.85 10.99 3.16
N ARG A 60 2.30 12.24 3.07
CA ARG A 60 3.03 12.90 4.15
C ARG A 60 2.18 12.95 5.42
N ASP A 61 0.93 13.42 5.30
CA ASP A 61 0.06 13.59 6.46
C ASP A 61 -0.22 12.23 7.14
N TYR A 62 -0.47 11.18 6.35
CA TYR A 62 -0.63 9.81 6.87
C TYR A 62 0.64 9.29 7.57
N LEU A 63 1.82 9.52 7.00
CA LEU A 63 3.08 9.10 7.62
C LEU A 63 3.39 9.89 8.90
N THR A 64 3.03 11.18 8.95
CA THR A 64 3.14 11.98 10.17
C THR A 64 2.21 11.44 11.25
N ASP A 65 0.93 11.16 10.92
CA ASP A 65 -0.03 10.59 11.87
C ASP A 65 0.44 9.22 12.41
N LEU A 66 1.05 8.39 11.56
CA LEU A 66 1.65 7.11 11.96
C LEU A 66 2.80 7.25 12.95
N LEU A 67 3.63 8.29 12.78
CA LEU A 67 4.76 8.57 13.67
C LEU A 67 4.27 9.15 15.01
N ASP A 68 3.24 9.99 14.97
CA ASP A 68 2.69 10.67 16.15
C ASP A 68 1.83 9.73 17.03
N ASN A 69 1.23 8.70 16.44
CA ASN A 69 0.34 7.75 17.12
C ASN A 69 0.94 6.33 17.25
N ASP A 70 2.27 6.23 17.20
CA ASP A 70 3.06 5.04 17.54
C ASP A 70 2.62 3.74 16.81
N ALA A 71 2.65 3.73 15.46
CA ALA A 71 2.73 2.55 14.57
C ALA A 71 1.82 1.30 14.81
N GLU A 72 0.89 1.31 15.76
CA GLU A 72 0.04 0.17 16.13
C GLU A 72 -0.90 -0.21 14.97
N SER A 73 -1.15 0.72 14.05
CA SER A 73 -1.95 0.47 12.84
C SER A 73 -1.26 -0.38 11.76
N LEU A 74 0.05 -0.65 11.89
CA LEU A 74 0.84 -1.45 10.94
C LEU A 74 1.25 -2.83 11.48
N MET A 75 1.05 -3.09 12.79
CA MET A 75 1.28 -4.39 13.41
C MET A 75 0.10 -5.33 13.14
#